data_AF-A0A7X8VN28-F1
#
_entry.id   AF-A0A7X8VN28-F1
#
_cell.length_a   1.000
_cell.length_b   1.000
_cell.length_c   1.000
_cell.angle_alpha   90.00
_cell.angle_beta   90.00
_cell.angle_gamma   90.00
#
_symmetry.space_group_name_H-M   'P 1'
#
loop_
_entity.id
_entity.type
_entity.pdbx_description
1 polymer ?
#
loop_
_entity_poly.entity_id
_entity_poly.type
_entity_poly.pdbx_seq_one_letter_code
_entity_poly.pdbx_strand_id
1 'polypeptide(L)'
;IKDACIYFVEQFDIDGYRFDLMGITDIKTMNEIRDELIKIKPNIFLYGEGWNMACGIEESERATMQNHKQLPGYAYFNDHFRNEVGGKLDGSDLGILEPLPQEVLDDVMNGSPSIFDNPNQSINYVECHDNYALADKLEILGLGVKEAYHYIEATIKAKGHPFLQIGQSFFRNKQGVENSYKSPDEINMIRWEFLDKHSELNQFTKELILNRTHNVSSNN
;
A
#
# COMPACT_ATOMS: atom_id res chain seq x y z
N ILE A 1 2.74 0.25 -23.92
CA ILE A 1 2.56 0.71 -22.52
C ILE A 1 2.98 2.17 -22.40
N LYS A 2 4.25 2.50 -22.65
CA LYS A 2 4.78 3.89 -22.62
C LYS A 2 3.89 4.96 -23.24
N ASP A 3 3.50 4.81 -24.51
CA ASP A 3 2.71 5.84 -25.21
C ASP A 3 1.35 6.08 -24.54
N ALA A 4 0.74 5.03 -23.97
CA ALA A 4 -0.49 5.18 -23.20
C ALA A 4 -0.25 5.96 -21.90
N CYS A 5 0.83 5.68 -21.18
CA CYS A 5 1.19 6.44 -19.99
C CYS A 5 1.41 7.93 -20.33
N ILE A 6 2.17 8.24 -21.38
CA ILE A 6 2.40 9.62 -21.80
C ILE A 6 1.07 10.30 -22.13
N TYR A 7 0.23 9.65 -22.94
CA TYR A 7 -1.07 10.18 -23.34
C TYR A 7 -1.94 10.57 -22.14
N PHE A 8 -2.03 9.70 -21.13
CA PHE A 8 -2.88 9.98 -19.98
C PHE A 8 -2.35 11.13 -19.11
N VAL A 9 -1.03 11.27 -18.97
CA VAL A 9 -0.44 12.43 -18.29
C VAL A 9 -0.68 13.72 -19.07
N GLU A 10 -0.49 13.73 -20.38
CA GLU A 10 -0.65 14.95 -21.19
C GLU A 10 -2.11 15.37 -21.34
N GLN A 11 -3.04 14.41 -21.48
CA GLN A 11 -4.45 14.72 -21.75
C GLN A 11 -5.30 14.90 -20.49
N PHE A 12 -4.92 14.26 -19.38
CA PHE A 12 -5.72 14.28 -18.15
C PHE A 12 -4.97 14.82 -16.93
N ASP A 13 -3.70 15.22 -17.09
CA ASP A 13 -2.85 15.79 -16.03
C ASP A 13 -2.77 14.90 -14.77
N ILE A 14 -2.78 13.59 -14.93
CA ILE A 14 -2.66 12.68 -13.78
C ILE A 14 -1.28 12.79 -13.13
N ASP A 15 -1.20 12.56 -11.82
CA ASP A 15 0.02 12.73 -11.02
C ASP A 15 0.84 11.44 -10.83
N GLY A 16 0.37 10.31 -11.36
CA GLY A 16 1.03 9.04 -11.12
C GLY A 16 0.32 7.81 -11.67
N TYR A 17 0.97 6.65 -11.48
CA TYR A 17 0.48 5.34 -11.87
C TYR A 17 0.71 4.31 -10.77
N ARG A 18 -0.32 3.49 -10.53
CA ARG A 18 -0.21 2.16 -9.92
C ARG A 18 -0.18 1.12 -11.04
N PHE A 19 0.94 0.44 -11.21
CA PHE A 19 1.08 -0.66 -12.17
C PHE A 19 0.58 -1.97 -11.55
N ASP A 20 -0.52 -2.48 -12.10
CA ASP A 20 -1.06 -3.81 -11.79
C ASP A 20 -0.04 -4.89 -12.19
N LEU A 21 0.19 -5.85 -11.28
CA LEU A 21 1.16 -6.93 -11.49
C LEU A 21 2.49 -6.45 -12.08
N MET A 22 3.03 -5.32 -11.61
CA MET A 22 4.23 -4.69 -12.16
C MET A 22 5.39 -5.67 -12.42
N GLY A 23 5.56 -6.69 -11.56
CA GLY A 23 6.58 -7.73 -11.70
C GLY A 23 6.48 -8.63 -12.95
N ILE A 24 5.35 -8.62 -13.69
CA ILE A 24 5.25 -9.30 -15.00
C ILE A 24 5.71 -8.43 -16.18
N THR A 25 6.16 -7.20 -15.93
CA THR A 25 6.77 -6.31 -16.91
C THR A 25 8.29 -6.29 -16.73
N ASP A 26 9.04 -6.10 -17.81
CA ASP A 26 10.50 -6.02 -17.75
C ASP A 26 11.00 -4.65 -17.25
N ILE A 27 12.17 -4.66 -16.60
CA ILE A 27 12.84 -3.48 -16.03
C ILE A 27 13.11 -2.41 -17.08
N LYS A 28 13.48 -2.80 -18.30
CA LYS A 28 13.79 -1.86 -19.37
C LYS A 28 12.56 -1.06 -19.75
N THR A 29 11.42 -1.71 -19.99
CA THR A 29 10.15 -1.06 -20.28
C THR A 29 9.75 -0.09 -19.17
N MET A 30 9.88 -0.49 -17.90
CA MET A 30 9.55 0.37 -16.76
C MET A 30 10.46 1.60 -16.70
N ASN A 31 11.78 1.45 -16.83
CA ASN A 31 12.69 2.59 -16.84
C ASN A 31 12.42 3.55 -18.02
N GLU A 32 12.13 3.02 -19.22
CA GLU A 32 11.75 3.86 -20.37
C GLU A 32 10.46 4.66 -20.11
N ILE A 33 9.47 4.06 -19.43
CA ILE A 33 8.24 4.76 -19.04
C ILE A 33 8.58 5.91 -18.09
N ARG A 34 9.34 5.64 -17.02
CA ARG A 34 9.73 6.66 -16.05
C ARG A 34 10.47 7.81 -16.72
N ASP A 35 11.49 7.50 -17.53
CA ASP A 35 12.36 8.49 -18.14
C ASP A 35 11.61 9.45 -19.06
N GLU A 36 10.57 9.00 -19.77
CA GLU A 36 9.71 9.90 -20.55
C GLU A 36 8.76 10.70 -19.67
N LEU A 37 8.13 10.07 -18.67
CA LEU A 37 7.14 10.73 -17.83
C LEU A 37 7.74 11.86 -16.97
N ILE A 38 8.96 11.69 -16.45
CA ILE A 38 9.61 12.74 -15.64
C ILE A 38 9.95 14.00 -16.45
N LYS A 39 10.07 13.90 -17.78
CA LYS A 39 10.26 15.07 -18.66
C LYS A 39 9.00 15.94 -18.74
N ILE A 40 7.84 15.31 -18.59
CA ILE A 40 6.53 15.97 -18.63
C ILE A 40 6.15 16.46 -17.23
N LYS A 41 6.29 15.58 -16.23
CA LYS A 41 5.90 15.83 -14.84
C LYS A 41 6.98 15.31 -13.89
N PRO A 42 7.94 16.15 -13.46
CA PRO A 42 9.09 15.73 -12.66
C PRO A 42 8.75 15.05 -11.32
N ASN A 43 7.57 15.35 -10.77
CA ASN A 43 7.09 14.81 -9.49
C ASN A 43 6.10 13.65 -9.67
N ILE A 44 6.04 13.03 -10.86
CA ILE A 44 5.12 11.91 -11.10
C ILE A 44 5.42 10.74 -10.16
N PHE A 45 4.38 10.19 -9.54
CA PHE A 45 4.51 9.09 -8.60
C PHE A 45 4.25 7.74 -9.27
N LEU A 46 5.24 6.85 -9.25
CA LEU A 46 5.17 5.56 -9.94
C LEU A 46 5.36 4.43 -8.93
N TYR A 47 4.41 3.50 -8.90
CA TYR A 47 4.47 2.37 -7.98
C TYR A 47 3.69 1.18 -8.50
N GLY A 48 3.87 0.00 -7.89
CA GLY A 48 3.09 -1.17 -8.30
C GLY A 48 3.38 -2.44 -7.51
N GLU A 49 2.81 -3.52 -8.02
CA GLU A 49 2.91 -4.87 -7.46
C GLU A 49 4.12 -5.61 -8.04
N GLY A 50 5.26 -5.51 -7.37
CA GLY A 50 6.49 -6.18 -7.80
C GLY A 50 6.56 -7.66 -7.48
N TRP A 51 5.45 -8.41 -7.65
CA TRP A 51 5.40 -9.85 -7.36
C TRP A 51 6.25 -10.64 -8.36
N ASN A 52 7.03 -11.59 -7.85
CA ASN A 52 7.80 -12.48 -8.71
C ASN A 52 6.90 -13.61 -9.23
N MET A 53 6.35 -13.42 -10.44
CA MET A 53 5.45 -14.37 -11.08
C MET A 53 6.08 -14.95 -12.36
N ALA A 54 5.74 -16.21 -12.67
CA ALA A 54 6.15 -16.83 -13.92
C ALA A 54 5.50 -16.12 -15.13
N CYS A 55 6.30 -15.39 -15.90
CA CYS A 55 5.83 -14.54 -16.99
C CYS A 55 6.66 -14.62 -18.28
N GLY A 56 7.60 -15.57 -18.38
CA GLY A 56 8.45 -15.74 -19.57
C GLY A 56 9.58 -14.71 -19.72
N ILE A 57 9.74 -13.81 -18.74
CA ILE A 57 10.87 -12.89 -18.60
C ILE A 57 11.86 -13.52 -17.60
N GLU A 58 13.17 -13.37 -17.83
CA GLU A 58 14.21 -13.81 -16.88
C GLU A 58 14.04 -13.11 -15.53
N GLU A 59 14.22 -13.83 -14.41
CA GLU A 59 13.90 -13.29 -13.08
C GLU A 59 14.67 -12.00 -12.76
N SER A 60 15.91 -11.90 -13.23
CA SER A 60 16.77 -10.72 -13.06
C SER A 60 16.32 -9.49 -13.87
N GLU A 61 15.45 -9.70 -14.86
CA GLU A 61 14.94 -8.66 -15.76
C GLU A 61 13.51 -8.24 -15.44
N ARG A 62 12.84 -8.92 -14.50
CA ARG A 62 11.47 -8.60 -14.08
C ARG A 62 11.44 -7.36 -13.16
N ALA A 63 10.42 -6.53 -13.28
CA ALA A 63 10.24 -5.35 -12.43
C ALA A 63 9.69 -5.68 -11.03
N THR A 64 10.35 -6.61 -10.35
CA THR A 64 9.95 -7.12 -9.03
C THR A 64 10.56 -6.31 -7.89
N MET A 65 10.06 -6.53 -6.67
CA MET A 65 10.62 -5.98 -5.43
C MET A 65 12.07 -6.43 -5.20
N GLN A 66 12.44 -7.65 -5.60
CA GLN A 66 13.82 -8.15 -5.50
C GLN A 66 14.79 -7.35 -6.38
N ASN A 67 14.31 -6.81 -7.50
CA ASN A 67 15.10 -6.03 -8.46
C ASN A 67 14.96 -4.51 -8.26
N HIS A 68 14.41 -4.04 -7.14
CA HIS A 68 14.13 -2.62 -6.88
C HIS A 68 15.33 -1.67 -7.12
N LYS A 69 16.57 -2.16 -6.93
CA LYS A 69 17.80 -1.39 -7.16
C LYS A 69 17.97 -0.95 -8.63
N GLN A 70 17.40 -1.70 -9.56
CA GLN A 70 17.46 -1.41 -10.99
C GLN A 70 16.31 -0.48 -11.46
N LEU A 71 15.40 -0.13 -10.55
CA LEU A 71 14.20 0.66 -10.81
C LEU A 71 14.13 1.88 -9.87
N PRO A 72 15.14 2.77 -9.89
CA PRO A 72 15.10 3.99 -9.08
C PRO A 72 13.87 4.82 -9.47
N GLY A 73 13.16 5.34 -8.48
CA GLY A 73 11.95 6.15 -8.69
C GLY A 73 10.65 5.35 -8.82
N TYR A 74 10.70 4.02 -8.67
CA TYR A 74 9.53 3.19 -8.44
C TYR A 74 9.41 2.79 -6.97
N ALA A 75 8.18 2.82 -6.46
CA ALA A 75 7.82 2.22 -5.19
C ALA A 75 7.03 0.91 -5.36
N TYR A 76 7.00 0.10 -4.31
CA TYR A 76 6.45 -1.25 -4.32
C TYR A 76 5.47 -1.43 -3.18
N PHE A 77 4.35 -2.10 -3.42
CA PHE A 77 3.54 -2.66 -2.33
C PHE A 77 4.45 -3.54 -1.46
N ASN A 78 4.65 -3.11 -0.21
CA ASN A 78 5.56 -3.78 0.71
C ASN A 78 4.82 -4.90 1.45
N ASP A 79 4.91 -6.11 0.88
CA ASP A 79 4.32 -7.30 1.47
C ASP A 79 4.98 -7.74 2.77
N HIS A 80 6.25 -7.39 2.98
CA HIS A 80 6.89 -7.62 4.27
C HIS A 80 6.21 -6.78 5.34
N PHE A 81 6.03 -5.47 5.11
CA PHE A 81 5.26 -4.60 6.02
C PHE A 81 3.84 -5.14 6.25
N ARG A 82 3.11 -5.50 5.18
CA ARG A 82 1.76 -6.05 5.30
C ARG A 82 1.73 -7.30 6.19
N ASN A 83 2.67 -8.22 6.01
CA ASN A 83 2.67 -9.47 6.74
C ASN A 83 3.07 -9.30 8.21
N GLU A 84 4.09 -8.49 8.51
CA GLU A 84 4.55 -8.28 9.89
C GLU A 84 3.60 -7.37 10.68
N VAL A 85 3.10 -6.29 10.06
CA VAL A 85 2.22 -5.33 10.74
C VAL A 85 0.77 -5.80 10.68
N GLY A 86 0.31 -6.18 9.49
CA GLY A 86 -1.07 -6.63 9.26
C GLY A 86 -1.32 -8.06 9.75
N GLY A 87 -0.29 -8.87 9.94
CA GLY A 87 -0.40 -10.31 10.19
C GLY A 87 -0.75 -11.10 8.92
N LYS A 88 -0.67 -12.42 8.98
CA LYS A 88 -0.96 -13.29 7.82
C LYS A 88 -2.40 -13.18 7.33
N LEU A 89 -2.59 -13.40 6.03
CA LEU A 89 -3.89 -13.33 5.37
C LEU A 89 -4.86 -14.43 5.83
N ASP A 90 -4.34 -15.58 6.25
CA ASP A 90 -5.12 -16.71 6.79
C ASP A 90 -5.55 -16.52 8.25
N GLY A 91 -5.18 -15.40 8.88
CA GLY A 91 -5.51 -15.09 10.27
C GLY A 91 -4.73 -15.89 11.31
N SER A 92 -3.70 -16.65 10.92
CA SER A 92 -2.88 -17.42 11.88
C SER A 92 -1.94 -16.53 12.71
N ASP A 93 -1.91 -15.23 12.43
CA ASP A 93 -0.99 -14.25 12.97
C ASP A 93 -1.67 -12.88 12.95
N LEU A 94 -1.63 -12.19 14.09
CA LEU A 94 -2.27 -10.88 14.30
C LEU A 94 -1.32 -9.70 14.03
N GLY A 95 -0.06 -9.94 13.69
CA GLY A 95 0.92 -8.90 13.39
C GLY A 95 1.14 -7.98 14.59
N ILE A 96 0.91 -6.67 14.41
CA ILE A 96 1.22 -5.64 15.42
C ILE A 96 0.43 -5.75 16.73
N LEU A 97 -0.63 -6.57 16.78
CA LEU A 97 -1.34 -6.85 18.03
C LEU A 97 -0.62 -7.87 18.92
N GLU A 98 0.33 -8.61 18.36
CA GLU A 98 1.21 -9.51 19.07
C GLU A 98 2.60 -8.87 19.28
N PRO A 99 3.36 -9.28 20.31
CA PRO A 99 4.72 -8.77 20.50
C PRO A 99 5.64 -9.17 19.33
N LEU A 100 5.94 -8.20 18.45
CA LEU A 100 6.94 -8.37 17.41
C LEU A 100 8.36 -8.28 17.98
N PRO A 101 9.32 -9.06 17.46
CA PRO A 101 10.74 -8.85 17.77
C PRO A 101 11.16 -7.41 17.46
N GLN A 102 11.99 -6.80 18.31
CA GLN A 102 12.39 -5.40 18.14
C GLN A 102 13.06 -5.15 16.79
N GLU A 103 13.85 -6.10 16.28
CA GLU A 103 14.48 -6.03 14.96
C GLU A 103 13.47 -5.94 13.81
N VAL A 104 12.35 -6.67 13.90
CA VAL A 104 11.27 -6.63 12.92
C VAL A 104 10.54 -5.31 13.00
N LEU A 105 10.22 -4.85 14.21
CA LEU A 105 9.56 -3.57 14.43
C LEU A 105 10.43 -2.41 13.90
N ASP A 106 11.73 -2.44 14.18
CA ASP A 106 12.68 -1.43 13.70
C ASP A 106 12.77 -1.45 12.17
N ASP A 107 12.73 -2.62 11.53
CA ASP A 107 12.75 -2.75 10.07
C ASP A 107 11.50 -2.13 9.44
N VAL A 108 10.31 -2.62 9.80
CA VAL A 108 9.05 -2.19 9.17
C VAL A 108 8.75 -0.72 9.44
N MET A 109 9.07 -0.21 10.63
CA MET A 109 8.83 1.21 10.97
C MET A 109 9.84 2.16 10.32
N ASN A 110 11.02 1.67 9.89
CA ASN A 110 12.04 2.49 9.23
C ASN A 110 12.07 2.35 7.71
N GLY A 111 11.00 1.85 7.09
CA GLY A 111 10.86 1.75 5.64
C GLY A 111 11.48 0.48 5.05
N SER A 112 11.57 -0.58 5.86
CA SER A 112 12.08 -1.90 5.50
C SER A 112 13.46 -1.89 4.86
N PRO A 113 14.51 -1.38 5.56
CA PRO A 113 15.88 -1.40 5.06
C PRO A 113 16.43 -2.81 4.80
N SER A 114 15.81 -3.86 5.35
CA SER A 114 16.10 -5.26 4.98
C SER A 114 15.72 -5.60 3.53
N ILE A 115 14.77 -4.85 2.94
CA ILE A 115 14.24 -5.05 1.59
C ILE A 115 14.70 -3.94 0.65
N PHE A 116 14.58 -2.68 1.05
CA PHE A 116 14.80 -1.52 0.18
C PHE A 116 16.00 -0.67 0.62
N ASP A 117 16.78 -0.20 -0.36
CA ASP A 117 17.87 0.75 -0.10
C ASP A 117 17.35 2.16 0.29
N ASN A 118 16.10 2.49 -0.05
CA ASN A 118 15.47 3.77 0.25
C ASN A 118 14.01 3.61 0.69
N PRO A 119 13.56 4.22 1.79
CA PRO A 119 12.17 4.15 2.26
C PRO A 119 11.13 4.64 1.24
N ASN A 120 11.51 5.51 0.30
CA ASN A 120 10.63 5.97 -0.78
C ASN A 120 10.24 4.85 -1.76
N GLN A 121 10.89 3.67 -1.70
CA GLN A 121 10.49 2.51 -2.48
C GLN A 121 9.45 1.64 -1.76
N SER A 122 9.11 1.96 -0.51
CA SER A 122 8.16 1.18 0.30
C SER A 122 6.78 1.84 0.33
N ILE A 123 5.78 1.18 -0.26
CA ILE A 123 4.37 1.46 -0.02
C ILE A 123 3.91 0.59 1.17
N ASN A 124 3.76 1.21 2.33
CA ASN A 124 3.35 0.54 3.57
C ASN A 124 1.82 0.45 3.59
N TYR A 125 1.29 -0.76 3.74
CA TYR A 125 -0.14 -1.00 3.71
C TYR A 125 -0.49 -2.26 4.51
N VAL A 126 -1.73 -2.31 4.99
CA VAL A 126 -2.32 -3.48 5.66
C VAL A 126 -3.70 -3.84 5.09
N GLU A 127 -4.24 -3.00 4.19
CA GLU A 127 -5.48 -3.23 3.48
C GLU A 127 -5.35 -2.66 2.06
N CYS A 128 -5.88 -3.40 1.08
CA CYS A 128 -6.12 -2.92 -0.27
C CYS A 128 -7.45 -3.50 -0.80
N HIS A 129 -7.67 -3.45 -2.10
CA HIS A 129 -8.91 -3.94 -2.69
C HIS A 129 -8.96 -5.47 -2.79
N ASP A 130 -7.80 -6.11 -2.88
CA ASP A 130 -7.65 -7.55 -2.75
C ASP A 130 -7.77 -8.01 -1.29
N ASN A 131 -8.14 -9.27 -1.13
CA ASN A 131 -8.35 -9.93 0.16
C ASN A 131 -9.42 -9.24 1.04
N TYR A 132 -9.53 -9.75 2.27
CA TYR A 132 -10.41 -9.21 3.30
C TYR A 132 -10.08 -7.74 3.58
N ALA A 133 -11.11 -6.91 3.78
CA ALA A 133 -10.88 -5.62 4.43
C ALA A 133 -10.38 -5.86 5.87
N LEU A 134 -9.66 -4.90 6.45
CA LEU A 134 -9.15 -5.00 7.82
C LEU A 134 -10.29 -5.27 8.81
N ALA A 135 -11.45 -4.62 8.60
CA ALA A 135 -12.63 -4.85 9.42
C ALA A 135 -13.13 -6.30 9.34
N ASP A 136 -13.21 -6.90 8.14
CA ASP A 136 -13.63 -8.30 8.00
C ASP A 136 -12.62 -9.24 8.67
N LYS A 137 -11.32 -9.00 8.46
CA LYS A 137 -10.25 -9.78 9.09
C LYS A 137 -10.39 -9.76 10.62
N LEU A 138 -10.56 -8.57 11.21
CA LEU A 138 -10.72 -8.40 12.65
C LEU A 138 -12.00 -9.06 13.16
N GLU A 139 -13.13 -8.91 12.46
CA GLU A 139 -14.40 -9.53 12.82
C GLU A 139 -14.31 -11.07 12.80
N ILE A 140 -13.65 -11.66 11.80
CA ILE A 140 -13.41 -13.11 11.70
C ILE A 140 -12.59 -13.62 12.90
N LEU A 141 -11.63 -12.81 13.37
CA LEU A 141 -10.76 -13.11 14.51
C LEU A 141 -11.41 -12.83 15.87
N GLY A 142 -12.67 -12.35 15.90
CA GLY A 142 -13.37 -11.98 17.13
C GLY A 142 -12.88 -10.66 17.76
N LEU A 143 -12.20 -9.84 16.97
CA LEU A 143 -11.71 -8.50 17.33
C LEU A 143 -12.65 -7.42 16.78
N GLY A 144 -12.37 -6.15 17.06
CA GLY A 144 -13.24 -5.06 16.63
C GLY A 144 -12.49 -3.79 16.23
N VAL A 145 -13.24 -2.69 16.22
CA VAL A 145 -12.73 -1.38 15.79
C VAL A 145 -11.58 -0.86 16.65
N LYS A 146 -11.46 -1.30 17.91
CA LYS A 146 -10.39 -0.87 18.81
C LYS A 146 -9.02 -1.30 18.30
N GLU A 147 -8.93 -2.51 17.78
CA GLU A 147 -7.69 -3.06 17.25
C GLU A 147 -7.25 -2.39 15.96
N ALA A 148 -8.20 -1.88 15.15
CA ALA A 148 -7.91 -1.18 13.89
C ALA A 148 -7.01 0.05 14.08
N TYR A 149 -7.08 0.71 15.25
CA TYR A 149 -6.23 1.87 15.57
C TYR A 149 -4.74 1.52 15.46
N HIS A 150 -4.32 0.34 15.95
CA HIS A 150 -2.91 -0.07 15.94
C HIS A 150 -2.36 -0.27 14.53
N TYR A 151 -3.12 -0.93 13.65
CA TYR A 151 -2.72 -1.16 12.27
C TYR A 151 -2.64 0.15 11.47
N ILE A 152 -3.63 1.03 11.63
CA ILE A 152 -3.67 2.33 10.94
C ILE A 152 -2.55 3.23 11.45
N GLU A 153 -2.30 3.26 12.76
CA GLU A 153 -1.22 4.03 13.36
C GLU A 153 0.15 3.59 12.84
N ALA A 154 0.44 2.30 12.86
CA ALA A 154 1.70 1.76 12.34
C ALA A 154 1.88 2.11 10.86
N THR A 155 0.84 1.91 10.04
CA THR A 155 0.86 2.22 8.60
C THR A 155 1.20 3.68 8.35
N ILE A 156 0.56 4.62 9.06
CA ILE A 156 0.76 6.05 8.84
C ILE A 156 2.07 6.55 9.45
N LYS A 157 2.54 5.98 10.57
CA LYS A 157 3.76 6.47 11.25
C LYS A 157 5.05 5.93 10.65
N ALA A 158 5.04 4.74 10.03
CA ALA A 158 6.23 4.16 9.42
C ALA A 158 6.87 5.07 8.34
N LYS A 159 8.20 5.02 8.19
CA LYS A 159 8.89 5.68 7.08
C LYS A 159 8.53 5.03 5.75
N GLY A 160 8.47 5.82 4.69
CA GLY A 160 7.99 5.40 3.36
C GLY A 160 6.62 6.02 3.03
N HIS A 161 5.87 5.38 2.14
CA HIS A 161 4.59 5.88 1.65
C HIS A 161 3.43 5.11 2.29
N PRO A 162 2.64 5.73 3.18
CA PRO A 162 1.44 5.07 3.71
C PRO A 162 0.37 4.97 2.63
N PHE A 163 -0.22 3.79 2.48
CA PHE A 163 -1.37 3.54 1.62
C PHE A 163 -2.55 3.08 2.47
N LEU A 164 -3.71 3.66 2.24
CA LEU A 164 -4.97 3.32 2.90
C LEU A 164 -6.03 3.01 1.85
N GLN A 165 -6.70 1.88 2.01
CA GLN A 165 -7.89 1.54 1.24
C GLN A 165 -9.04 2.46 1.64
N ILE A 166 -9.84 2.91 0.66
CA ILE A 166 -11.04 3.71 0.96
C ILE A 166 -11.97 2.95 1.91
N GLY A 167 -12.25 3.55 3.06
CA GLY A 167 -13.09 2.96 4.11
C GLY A 167 -12.34 2.35 5.28
N GLN A 168 -11.02 2.15 5.17
CA GLN A 168 -10.21 1.63 6.27
C GLN A 168 -10.30 2.53 7.52
N SER A 169 -10.31 3.86 7.33
CA SER A 169 -10.41 4.84 8.42
C SER A 169 -11.75 4.88 9.15
N PHE A 170 -12.76 4.17 8.64
CA PHE A 170 -14.08 4.06 9.23
C PHE A 170 -14.60 2.62 9.23
N PHE A 171 -13.68 1.66 9.35
CA PHE A 171 -13.99 0.26 9.59
C PHE A 171 -14.95 -0.36 8.54
N ARG A 172 -14.74 0.01 7.27
CA ARG A 172 -15.47 -0.60 6.13
C ARG A 172 -15.16 -2.09 6.05
N ASN A 173 -16.20 -2.89 5.85
CA ASN A 173 -16.12 -4.33 5.66
C ASN A 173 -16.78 -4.74 4.33
N LYS A 174 -16.49 -5.95 3.86
CA LYS A 174 -17.04 -6.57 2.65
C LYS A 174 -17.90 -7.78 3.01
N GLN A 175 -18.48 -7.79 4.21
CA GLN A 175 -19.32 -8.88 4.73
C GLN A 175 -18.62 -10.25 4.70
N GLY A 176 -17.32 -10.28 4.99
CA GLY A 176 -16.49 -11.50 4.95
C GLY A 176 -16.19 -12.00 3.53
N VAL A 177 -16.30 -11.16 2.49
CA VAL A 177 -15.90 -11.54 1.13
C VAL A 177 -14.44 -11.21 0.89
N GLU A 178 -13.61 -12.24 0.75
CA GLU A 178 -12.17 -12.10 0.50
C GLU A 178 -11.86 -11.55 -0.90
N ASN A 179 -12.49 -12.08 -1.94
CA ASN A 179 -12.26 -11.61 -3.31
C ASN A 179 -13.57 -11.08 -3.92
N SER A 180 -13.66 -9.77 -4.01
CA SER A 180 -14.90 -9.05 -4.33
C SER A 180 -14.95 -8.47 -5.76
N TYR A 181 -14.03 -8.86 -6.65
CA TYR A 181 -13.89 -8.26 -8.00
C TYR A 181 -15.18 -8.24 -8.84
N LYS A 182 -16.07 -9.21 -8.62
CA LYS A 182 -17.37 -9.35 -9.30
C LYS A 182 -18.56 -9.41 -8.34
N SER A 183 -18.32 -9.12 -7.07
CA SER A 183 -19.37 -9.10 -6.06
C SER A 183 -20.27 -7.88 -6.28
N PRO A 184 -21.56 -7.97 -5.89
CA PRO A 184 -22.51 -6.91 -6.15
C PRO A 184 -22.25 -5.67 -5.26
N ASP A 185 -22.96 -4.59 -5.53
CA ASP A 185 -22.78 -3.31 -4.84
C ASP A 185 -22.96 -3.44 -3.33
N GLU A 186 -23.83 -4.32 -2.83
CA GLU A 186 -24.04 -4.50 -1.39
C GLU A 186 -22.76 -4.93 -0.66
N ILE A 187 -21.83 -5.59 -1.37
CA ILE A 187 -20.51 -5.99 -0.86
C ILE A 187 -19.49 -4.86 -1.03
N ASN A 188 -19.47 -4.22 -2.20
CA ASN A 188 -18.40 -3.30 -2.60
C ASN A 188 -18.66 -1.83 -2.29
N MET A 189 -19.90 -1.41 -2.12
CA MET A 189 -20.25 0.00 -1.95
C MET A 189 -19.63 0.59 -0.68
N ILE A 190 -19.34 1.88 -0.73
CA ILE A 190 -18.99 2.65 0.47
C ILE A 190 -20.26 2.90 1.26
N ARG A 191 -20.35 2.28 2.43
CA ARG A 191 -21.42 2.51 3.41
C ARG A 191 -21.10 3.75 4.22
N TRP A 192 -21.59 4.90 3.75
CA TRP A 192 -21.29 6.21 4.35
C TRP A 192 -21.75 6.32 5.80
N GLU A 193 -22.77 5.56 6.23
CA GLU A 193 -23.19 5.47 7.62
C GLU A 193 -22.10 4.95 8.57
N PHE A 194 -21.08 4.27 8.05
CA PHE A 194 -19.93 3.85 8.85
C PHE A 194 -19.00 5.00 9.22
N LEU A 195 -18.96 6.10 8.44
CA LEU A 195 -18.25 7.31 8.83
C LEU A 195 -18.82 7.90 10.12
N ASP A 196 -20.15 7.93 10.24
CA ASP A 196 -20.82 8.44 11.43
C ASP A 196 -20.64 7.47 12.61
N LYS A 197 -20.81 6.16 12.35
CA LYS A 197 -20.67 5.11 13.37
C LYS A 197 -19.25 5.01 13.94
N HIS A 198 -18.24 5.23 13.11
CA HIS A 198 -16.81 5.09 13.46
C HIS A 198 -16.07 6.43 13.34
N SER A 199 -16.75 7.53 13.67
CA SER A 199 -16.23 8.89 13.53
C SER A 199 -14.93 9.12 14.31
N GLU A 200 -14.77 8.48 15.47
CA GLU A 200 -13.56 8.56 16.29
C GLU A 200 -12.33 7.98 15.57
N LEU A 201 -12.47 6.81 14.92
CA LEU A 201 -11.37 6.19 14.16
C LEU A 201 -11.00 7.07 12.96
N ASN A 202 -12.00 7.65 12.30
CA ASN A 202 -11.79 8.53 11.17
C ASN A 202 -11.07 9.82 11.58
N GLN A 203 -11.47 10.42 12.71
CA GLN A 203 -10.82 11.60 13.27
C GLN A 203 -9.39 11.30 13.73
N PHE A 204 -9.16 10.17 14.40
CA PHE A 204 -7.82 9.70 14.75
C PHE A 204 -6.92 9.54 13.52
N THR A 205 -7.42 8.88 12.48
CA THR A 205 -6.71 8.70 11.21
C THR A 205 -6.34 10.04 10.58
N LYS A 206 -7.28 11.00 10.57
CA LYS A 206 -7.04 12.36 10.07
C LYS A 206 -5.95 13.07 10.86
N GLU A 207 -5.96 12.99 12.19
CA GLU A 207 -4.94 13.60 13.05
C GLU A 207 -3.55 13.00 12.80
N LEU A 208 -3.45 11.68 12.62
CA LEU A 208 -2.20 11.03 12.24
C LEU A 208 -1.66 11.54 10.91
N ILE A 209 -2.51 11.66 9.89
CA ILE A 209 -2.13 12.18 8.57
C ILE A 209 -1.63 13.62 8.71
N LEU A 210 -2.36 14.48 9.42
CA LEU A 210 -1.97 15.87 9.64
C LEU A 210 -0.62 15.96 10.38
N ASN A 211 -0.42 15.17 11.43
CA ASN A 211 0.85 15.16 12.17
C ASN A 211 2.01 14.71 11.27
N ARG A 212 1.80 13.71 10.40
CA ARG A 212 2.80 13.29 9.43
C ARG A 212 3.16 14.41 8.45
N THR A 213 2.17 15.13 7.92
CA THR A 213 2.43 16.20 6.94
C THR A 213 3.10 17.42 7.56
N HIS A 214 2.71 17.82 8.77
CA HIS A 214 3.28 19.00 9.44
C HIS A 214 4.72 18.76 9.91
N ASN A 215 5.04 17.57 10.43
CA ASN A 215 6.40 17.25 10.89
C ASN A 215 7.43 17.18 9.76
N VAL A 216 6.99 16.99 8.51
CA VAL A 216 7.87 17.08 7.32
C VAL A 216 8.21 18.54 7.00
N SER A 217 7.34 19.51 7.30
CA SER A 217 7.57 20.93 7.03
C SER A 217 8.52 21.63 8.02
N SER A 218 8.73 21.05 9.21
CA SER A 218 9.59 21.63 10.26
C SER A 218 11.06 21.18 10.20
N ASN A 219 11.42 20.30 9.25
CA ASN A 219 12.78 19.78 9.07
C ASN A 219 13.44 20.22 7.75
N ASN A 220 12.92 21.27 7.10
CA ASN A 220 13.53 21.94 5.94
C ASN A 220 13.98 23.35 6.29
#